data_AF-A0A538IA36-F1
#
_entry.id   AF-A0A538IA36-F1
#
_cell.length_a   1.000
_cell.length_b   1.000
_cell.length_c   1.000
_cell.angle_alpha   90.00
_cell.angle_beta   90.00
_cell.angle_gamma   90.00
#
_symmetry.space_group_name_H-M   'P 1'
#
loop_
_entity.id
_entity.type
_entity.pdbx_description
1 polymer ?
#
loop_
_entity_poly.entity_id
_entity_poly.type
_entity_poly.pdbx_seq_one_letter_code
_entity_poly.pdbx_strand_id
1 'polypeptide(L)'
;MRPSAELRSGLRRLFVLFAVVFLLTSAVSLAIGALAHASLERAVADGFYIAGVAVLVSSFILGLRGPLRADWGEGEEATMPVRRGAGLMPRMIRRTTRDERVDARRTSIALFALGIGLILIGAGFDPSRKAF
;
A
#
# COMPACT_ATOMS: atom_id res chain seq x y z
N MET A 1 -24.33 -13.67 -9.26
CA MET A 1 -23.61 -12.40 -9.01
C MET A 1 -23.03 -11.90 -10.34
N ARG A 2 -23.28 -10.65 -10.74
CA ARG A 2 -22.83 -10.13 -12.05
C ARG A 2 -21.39 -9.57 -11.90
N PRO A 3 -20.40 -10.10 -12.63
CA PRO A 3 -18.98 -9.73 -12.47
C PRO A 3 -18.70 -8.23 -12.73
N SER A 4 -19.58 -7.54 -13.47
CA SER A 4 -19.47 -6.10 -13.75
C SER A 4 -19.66 -5.20 -12.52
N ALA A 5 -20.49 -5.61 -11.55
CA ALA A 5 -20.78 -4.80 -10.37
C ALA A 5 -19.61 -4.82 -9.36
N GLU A 6 -18.98 -5.99 -9.17
CA GLU A 6 -17.84 -6.16 -8.28
C GLU A 6 -16.59 -5.46 -8.80
N LEU A 7 -16.33 -5.57 -10.11
CA LEU A 7 -15.22 -4.88 -10.76
C LEU A 7 -15.35 -3.36 -10.61
N ARG A 8 -16.55 -2.81 -10.82
CA ARG A 8 -16.83 -1.37 -10.65
C ARG A 8 -16.60 -0.91 -9.21
N SER A 9 -17.04 -1.69 -8.22
CA SER A 9 -16.84 -1.37 -6.81
C SER A 9 -15.35 -1.38 -6.43
N GLY A 10 -14.60 -2.38 -6.92
CA GLY A 10 -13.16 -2.50 -6.75
C GLY A 10 -12.42 -1.32 -7.37
N LEU A 11 -12.71 -0.98 -8.63
CA LEU A 11 -12.13 0.19 -9.30
C LEU A 11 -12.43 1.49 -8.55
N ARG A 12 -13.66 1.68 -8.06
CA ARG A 12 -14.01 2.88 -7.30
C ARG A 12 -13.16 3.00 -6.03
N ARG A 13 -13.00 1.92 -5.27
CA ARG A 13 -12.14 1.93 -4.06
C ARG A 13 -10.69 2.23 -4.40
N LEU A 14 -10.16 1.58 -5.45
CA LEU A 14 -8.81 1.81 -5.93
C LEU A 14 -8.61 3.27 -6.36
N PHE A 15 -9.57 3.83 -7.10
CA PHE A 15 -9.54 5.21 -7.57
C PHE A 15 -9.60 6.20 -6.40
N VAL A 16 -10.46 5.98 -5.41
CA VAL A 16 -10.51 6.81 -4.21
C VAL A 16 -9.19 6.77 -3.45
N LEU A 17 -8.63 5.57 -3.25
CA LEU A 17 -7.35 5.40 -2.58
C LEU A 17 -6.22 6.12 -3.35
N PHE A 18 -6.20 5.98 -4.67
CA PHE A 18 -5.27 6.69 -5.55
C PHE A 18 -5.44 8.21 -5.44
N ALA A 19 -6.66 8.73 -5.51
CA ALA A 19 -6.92 10.16 -5.46
C ALA A 19 -6.49 10.78 -4.12
N VAL A 20 -6.74 10.08 -3.00
CA VAL A 20 -6.32 10.51 -1.67
C VAL A 20 -4.79 10.55 -1.58
N VAL A 21 -4.12 9.48 -1.99
CA VAL A 21 -2.64 9.43 -1.97
C VAL A 21 -2.06 10.50 -2.89
N PHE A 22 -2.59 10.66 -4.10
CA PHE A 22 -2.16 11.66 -5.07
C PHE A 22 -2.26 13.09 -4.50
N LEU A 23 -3.42 13.45 -3.92
CA LEU A 23 -3.64 14.78 -3.37
C LEU A 23 -2.73 15.06 -2.17
N LEU A 24 -2.58 14.10 -1.26
CA LEU A 24 -1.71 14.24 -0.10
C LEU A 24 -0.24 14.35 -0.50
N THR A 25 0.23 13.49 -1.40
CA THR A 25 1.60 13.55 -1.93
C THR A 25 1.85 14.89 -2.61
N SER A 26 0.95 15.34 -3.49
CA SER A 26 1.08 16.64 -4.15
C SER A 26 1.15 17.78 -3.14
N ALA A 27 0.24 17.83 -2.16
CA ALA A 27 0.19 18.89 -1.17
C ALA A 27 1.47 18.95 -0.31
N VAL A 28 1.93 17.80 0.19
CA VAL A 28 3.15 17.71 1.02
C VAL A 28 4.38 18.08 0.22
N SER A 29 4.51 17.56 -1.00
CA SER A 29 5.68 17.81 -1.84
C SER A 29 5.75 19.25 -2.32
N LEU A 30 4.61 19.87 -2.63
CA LEU A 30 4.54 21.29 -2.94
C LEU A 30 4.92 22.17 -1.74
N ALA A 31 4.44 21.82 -0.54
CA ALA A 31 4.81 22.54 0.68
C ALA A 31 6.32 22.46 0.95
N ILE A 32 6.90 21.25 0.86
CA ILE A 32 8.35 21.04 1.05
C ILE A 32 9.15 21.76 -0.05
N GLY A 33 8.73 21.65 -1.31
CA GLY A 33 9.40 22.30 -2.44
C GLY A 33 9.39 23.82 -2.34
N ALA A 34 8.27 24.41 -1.91
CA ALA A 34 8.15 25.84 -1.67
C ALA A 34 9.10 26.31 -0.55
N LEU A 35 9.18 25.56 0.55
CA LEU A 35 10.12 25.83 1.64
C LEU A 35 11.59 25.67 1.22
N ALA A 36 11.87 24.77 0.29
CA ALA A 36 13.20 24.52 -0.25
C ALA A 36 13.58 25.44 -1.44
N HIS A 37 12.69 26.36 -1.85
CA HIS A 37 12.84 27.18 -3.05
C HIS A 37 13.14 26.38 -4.34
N ALA A 38 12.65 25.14 -4.41
CA ALA A 38 12.84 24.27 -5.55
C ALA A 38 11.84 24.60 -6.67
N SER A 39 12.13 24.16 -7.90
CA SER A 39 11.16 24.27 -9.00
C SER A 39 9.93 23.39 -8.76
N LEU A 40 8.76 23.89 -9.15
CA LEU A 40 7.47 23.23 -8.92
C LEU A 40 7.44 21.81 -9.53
N GLU A 41 7.89 21.69 -10.77
CA GLU A 41 7.94 20.42 -11.50
C GLU A 41 8.81 19.39 -10.76
N ARG A 42 9.98 19.82 -10.26
CA ARG A 42 10.91 18.96 -9.55
C ARG A 42 10.34 18.49 -8.21
N ALA A 43 9.77 19.40 -7.44
CA ALA A 43 9.18 19.08 -6.14
C ALA A 43 8.06 18.05 -6.26
N VAL A 44 7.19 18.20 -7.26
CA VAL A 44 6.11 17.25 -7.56
C VAL A 44 6.67 15.90 -7.99
N ALA A 45 7.64 15.87 -8.91
CA ALA A 45 8.27 14.65 -9.40
C ALA A 45 8.92 13.86 -8.25
N ASP A 46 9.75 14.51 -7.43
CA ASP A 46 10.43 13.90 -6.29
C ASP A 46 9.41 13.32 -5.28
N GLY A 47 8.33 14.06 -5.02
CA GLY A 47 7.22 13.62 -4.20
C GLY A 47 6.60 12.30 -4.63
N PHE A 48 6.22 12.22 -5.91
CA PHE A 48 5.60 11.04 -6.49
C PHE A 48 6.57 9.86 -6.58
N TYR A 49 7.85 10.09 -6.83
CA TYR A 49 8.86 9.04 -6.77
C TYR A 49 9.01 8.45 -5.36
N ILE A 50 9.16 9.30 -4.35
CA ILE A 50 9.30 8.86 -2.95
C ILE A 50 8.06 8.08 -2.51
N ALA A 51 6.87 8.64 -2.74
CA ALA A 51 5.61 7.98 -2.38
C ALA A 51 5.42 6.66 -3.14
N GLY A 52 5.71 6.65 -4.45
CA GLY A 52 5.61 5.46 -5.28
C GLY A 52 6.55 4.33 -4.83
N VAL A 53 7.81 4.64 -4.53
CA VAL A 53 8.78 3.67 -3.99
C VAL A 53 8.32 3.13 -2.64
N ALA A 54 7.88 4.01 -1.72
CA ALA A 54 7.39 3.59 -0.40
C ALA A 54 6.19 2.64 -0.52
N VAL A 55 5.25 2.94 -1.41
CA VAL A 55 4.09 2.07 -1.70
C VAL A 55 4.53 0.74 -2.31
N LEU A 56 5.48 0.73 -3.25
CA LEU A 56 6.00 -0.50 -3.86
C LEU A 56 6.66 -1.40 -2.82
N VAL A 57 7.53 -0.86 -1.96
CA VAL A 57 8.17 -1.63 -0.88
C VAL A 57 7.10 -2.19 0.08
N SER A 58 6.13 -1.36 0.45
CA SER A 58 5.00 -1.78 1.30
C SER A 58 4.16 -2.88 0.65
N SER A 59 3.96 -2.83 -0.68
CA SER A 59 3.20 -3.84 -1.42
C SER A 59 3.82 -5.24 -1.30
N PHE A 60 5.15 -5.31 -1.25
CA PHE A 60 5.88 -6.54 -1.05
C PHE A 60 5.78 -7.03 0.39
N ILE A 61 6.04 -6.15 1.36
CA ILE A 61 5.96 -6.49 2.80
C ILE A 61 4.56 -6.99 3.18
N LEU A 62 3.52 -6.29 2.73
CA LEU A 62 2.12 -6.64 3.01
C LEU A 62 1.63 -7.86 2.21
N GLY A 63 2.26 -8.12 1.05
CA GLY A 63 1.99 -9.31 0.24
C GLY A 63 2.66 -10.57 0.76
N LEU A 64 3.81 -10.44 1.41
CA LEU A 64 4.52 -11.53 2.09
C LEU A 64 3.81 -11.91 3.39
N ARG A 65 2.66 -12.57 3.30
CA ARG A 65 2.05 -13.21 4.47
C ARG A 65 2.69 -14.57 4.73
N GLY A 66 3.37 -14.68 5.87
CA GLY A 66 3.95 -15.93 6.35
C GLY A 66 2.89 -17.01 6.61
N PRO A 67 3.31 -18.28 6.74
CA PRO A 67 2.40 -19.42 6.94
C PRO A 67 1.70 -19.41 8.31
N LEU A 68 2.18 -18.62 9.26
CA LEU A 68 1.69 -18.53 10.63
C LEU A 68 1.19 -17.11 10.96
N ARG A 69 0.15 -17.04 11.78
CA ARG A 69 -0.49 -15.81 12.27
C ARG A 69 -0.67 -15.84 13.77
N ALA A 70 -0.42 -14.68 14.38
CA ALA A 70 -0.81 -14.36 15.74
C ALA A 70 -2.35 -14.31 15.84
N ASP A 71 -2.90 -15.08 16.77
CA ASP A 71 -4.31 -15.07 17.14
C ASP A 71 -4.46 -14.38 18.49
N TRP A 72 -5.25 -13.31 18.47
CA TRP A 72 -5.51 -12.43 19.61
C TRP A 72 -6.82 -12.79 20.33
N GLY A 73 -7.54 -13.83 19.88
CA GLY A 73 -8.69 -14.41 20.57
C GLY A 73 -10.06 -14.03 19.99
N GLU A 74 -10.19 -13.91 18.66
CA GLU A 74 -11.46 -13.57 17.99
C GLU A 74 -12.05 -14.68 17.10
N GLY A 75 -11.46 -15.90 17.04
CA GLY A 75 -11.91 -16.98 16.15
C GLY A 75 -11.96 -18.38 16.77
N GLU A 76 -12.89 -19.20 16.28
CA GLU A 76 -13.45 -20.42 16.91
C GLU A 76 -12.67 -21.74 16.65
N GLU A 77 -11.53 -21.73 15.95
CA GLU A 77 -10.76 -22.96 15.70
C GLU A 77 -9.26 -22.74 15.93
N ALA A 78 -8.77 -23.23 17.07
CA ALA A 78 -7.39 -23.06 17.53
C ALA A 78 -6.63 -24.40 17.56
N THR A 79 -5.36 -24.41 17.12
CA THR A 79 -4.54 -25.63 17.06
C THR A 79 -3.55 -25.77 18.22
N MET A 80 -3.02 -24.70 18.85
CA MET A 80 -2.10 -24.81 20.01
C MET A 80 -2.08 -23.57 20.93
N PRO A 81 -2.04 -23.73 22.27
CA PRO A 81 -1.89 -22.62 23.23
C PRO A 81 -0.42 -22.18 23.42
N VAL A 82 -0.19 -20.87 23.54
CA VAL A 82 1.13 -20.29 23.86
C VAL A 82 1.28 -20.12 25.37
N ARG A 83 2.40 -20.57 25.95
CA ARG A 83 2.68 -20.57 27.40
C ARG A 83 2.91 -19.13 27.91
N ARG A 84 2.16 -18.77 28.95
CA ARG A 84 1.87 -17.40 29.41
C ARG A 84 3.03 -16.72 30.15
N GLY A 85 3.36 -15.49 29.76
CA GLY A 85 4.11 -14.49 30.54
C GLY A 85 3.52 -13.10 30.24
N ALA A 86 3.35 -12.25 31.25
CA ALA A 86 2.66 -10.96 31.13
C ALA A 86 3.31 -10.05 30.06
N GLY A 87 2.57 -9.67 29.02
CA GLY A 87 3.04 -8.74 27.99
C GLY A 87 2.22 -8.77 26.70
N LEU A 88 2.46 -7.77 25.85
CA LEU A 88 1.90 -7.46 24.51
C LEU A 88 2.07 -8.57 23.46
N MET A 89 1.95 -9.85 23.84
CA MET A 89 2.17 -11.00 22.96
C MET A 89 0.86 -11.68 22.56
N PRO A 90 0.80 -12.25 21.34
CA PRO A 90 -0.35 -13.00 20.84
C PRO A 90 -0.71 -14.14 21.79
N ARG A 91 -2.01 -14.33 22.02
CA ARG A 91 -2.52 -15.41 22.89
C ARG A 91 -2.31 -16.79 22.26
N MET A 92 -2.41 -16.89 20.94
CA MET A 92 -2.31 -18.16 20.20
C MET A 92 -1.65 -17.95 18.83
N ILE A 93 -1.19 -19.02 18.17
CA ILE A 93 -0.64 -18.98 16.80
C ILE A 93 -1.47 -19.93 15.94
N ARG A 94 -2.05 -19.44 14.84
CA ARG A 94 -2.80 -20.24 13.86
C ARG A 94 -2.17 -20.19 12.47
N ARG A 95 -2.48 -21.15 11.61
CA ARG A 95 -2.05 -21.10 10.20
C ARG A 95 -2.87 -20.10 9.40
N THR A 96 -2.24 -19.42 8.45
CA THR A 96 -2.90 -18.51 7.51
C THR A 96 -3.82 -19.30 6.57
N THR A 97 -5.12 -18.97 6.57
CA THR A 97 -6.14 -19.64 5.73
C THR A 97 -5.95 -19.33 4.25
N ARG A 98 -6.59 -20.09 3.36
CA ARG A 98 -6.50 -19.87 1.91
C ARG A 98 -7.05 -18.50 1.51
N ASP A 99 -8.18 -18.10 2.08
CA ASP A 99 -8.83 -16.81 1.77
C ASP A 99 -7.96 -15.63 2.18
N GLU A 100 -7.31 -15.72 3.35
CA GLU A 100 -6.38 -14.70 3.82
C GLU A 100 -5.15 -14.51 2.91
N ARG A 101 -4.71 -15.59 2.24
CA ARG A 101 -3.63 -15.53 1.24
C ARG A 101 -4.12 -14.87 -0.05
N VAL A 102 -5.33 -15.20 -0.48
CA VAL A 102 -5.95 -14.60 -1.67
C VAL A 102 -6.15 -13.10 -1.48
N ASP A 103 -6.65 -12.69 -0.32
CA ASP A 103 -6.86 -11.28 0.01
C ASP A 103 -5.55 -10.50 0.12
N ALA A 104 -4.53 -11.10 0.75
CA ALA A 104 -3.19 -10.52 0.79
C ALA A 104 -2.60 -10.32 -0.61
N ARG A 105 -2.74 -11.34 -1.47
CA ARG A 105 -2.27 -11.27 -2.86
C ARG A 105 -3.00 -10.18 -3.64
N ARG A 106 -4.32 -10.09 -3.53
CA ARG A 106 -5.13 -9.04 -4.18
C ARG A 106 -4.71 -7.64 -3.70
N THR A 107 -4.51 -7.48 -2.39
CA THR A 107 -4.09 -6.21 -1.78
C THR A 107 -2.69 -5.83 -2.26
N SER A 108 -1.74 -6.79 -2.28
CA SER A 108 -0.38 -6.57 -2.76
C SER A 108 -0.36 -6.16 -4.23
N ILE A 109 -1.12 -6.84 -5.10
CA ILE A 109 -1.23 -6.46 -6.52
C ILE A 109 -1.81 -5.05 -6.68
N ALA A 110 -2.84 -4.70 -5.90
CA ALA A 110 -3.44 -3.37 -5.95
C ALA A 110 -2.46 -2.27 -5.51
N LEU A 111 -1.71 -2.49 -4.42
CA LEU A 111 -0.67 -1.56 -3.94
C LEU A 111 0.49 -1.49 -4.92
N PHE A 112 0.89 -2.60 -5.53
CA PHE A 112 1.93 -2.62 -6.55
C PHE A 112 1.53 -1.77 -7.76
N ALA A 113 0.32 -1.98 -8.30
CA ALA A 113 -0.22 -1.18 -9.39
C ALA A 113 -0.32 0.30 -9.03
N LEU A 114 -0.73 0.61 -7.79
CA LEU A 114 -0.74 1.98 -7.27
C LEU A 114 0.66 2.61 -7.27
N GLY A 115 1.66 1.91 -6.72
CA GLY A 115 3.04 2.38 -6.64
C GLY A 115 3.65 2.66 -8.02
N ILE A 116 3.43 1.75 -8.99
CA ILE A 116 3.81 1.99 -10.39
C ILE A 116 3.11 3.22 -10.95
N GLY A 117 1.80 3.37 -10.72
CA GLY A 117 1.04 4.52 -11.18
C GLY A 117 1.61 5.85 -10.66
N LEU A 118 1.95 5.92 -9.37
CA LEU A 118 2.57 7.11 -8.78
C LEU A 118 3.93 7.43 -9.40
N ILE A 119 4.78 6.42 -9.64
CA ILE A 119 6.08 6.63 -10.29
C ILE A 119 5.91 7.14 -11.72
N LEU A 120 4.95 6.62 -12.48
CA LEU A 120 4.68 7.10 -13.84
C LEU A 120 4.21 8.56 -13.86
N ILE A 121 3.44 8.99 -12.87
CA ILE A 121 3.06 10.39 -12.70
C ILE A 121 4.30 11.24 -12.41
N GLY A 122 5.12 10.83 -11.43
CA GLY A 122 6.37 11.54 -11.12
C GLY A 122 7.27 11.69 -12.35
N ALA A 123 7.39 10.61 -13.14
CA ALA A 123 8.09 10.61 -14.41
C ALA A 123 7.51 11.58 -15.45
N GLY A 124 6.19 11.75 -15.48
CA GLY A 124 5.54 12.73 -16.38
C GLY A 124 5.84 14.18 -16.02
N PHE A 125 6.08 14.47 -14.73
CA PHE A 125 6.46 15.81 -14.24
C PHE A 125 7.97 16.04 -14.19
N ASP A 126 8.79 15.01 -14.40
CA ASP A 126 10.24 15.09 -14.26
C ASP A 126 10.86 15.97 -15.37
N PRO A 127 11.42 17.15 -15.03
CA PRO A 127 11.99 18.07 -16.01
C PRO A 127 13.22 17.47 -16.70
N SER A 128 13.93 16.54 -16.08
CA SER A 128 15.12 15.90 -16.65
C SER A 128 14.81 15.02 -17.86
N ARG A 129 13.55 14.62 -18.07
CA ARG A 129 13.13 13.87 -19.28
C ARG A 129 12.97 14.74 -20.52
N LYS A 130 12.81 16.05 -20.38
CA LYS A 130 12.62 17.00 -21.50
C LYS A 130 13.96 17.55 -22.05
N ALA A 131 15.09 17.09 -21.52
CA ALA A 131 16.41 17.62 -21.85
C ALA A 131 17.02 17.09 -23.17
N PHE A 132 16.26 16.35 -23.98
CA PHE A 132 16.66 15.89 -25.31
C PHE A 132 15.55 16.18 -26.34
#